data_AF-A0A970C295-F1
#
_entry.id   AF-A0A970C295-F1
#
_cell.length_a   1.000
_cell.length_b   1.000
_cell.length_c   1.000
_cell.angle_alpha   90.00
_cell.angle_beta   90.00
_cell.angle_gamma   90.00
#
_symmetry.space_group_name_H-M   'P 1'
#
loop_
_entity.id
_entity.type
_entity.pdbx_description
1 polymer ?
#
loop_
_entity_poly.entity_id
_entity_poly.type
_entity_poly.pdbx_seq_one_letter_code
_entity_poly.pdbx_strand_id
1 'polypeptide(L)' 'MPKHLLIVESPAKAKTINKYLGKDFQVLASYGHVRDLVPKEGAVDPDDGFRMRYELIDKNEKH' A
#
# COMPACT_ATOMS: atom_id res chain seq x y z
N MET A 1 8.58 -17.07 14.85
CA MET A 1 7.64 -16.17 14.15
C MET A 1 8.34 -14.83 13.98
N PRO A 2 8.20 -14.15 12.84
CA PRO A 2 8.76 -12.81 12.66
C PRO A 2 8.17 -11.87 13.74
N LYS A 3 9.03 -11.03 14.34
CA LYS A 3 8.63 -10.09 15.39
C LYS A 3 8.14 -8.75 14.81
N HIS A 4 8.53 -8.45 13.57
CA HIS A 4 8.29 -7.17 12.94
C HIS A 4 7.77 -7.33 11.51
N LEU A 5 6.83 -6.47 11.11
CA LEU A 5 6.32 -6.36 9.76
C LEU A 5 6.88 -5.09 9.10
N LEU A 6 7.42 -5.23 7.90
CA LEU A 6 7.86 -4.11 7.06
C LEU A 6 7.15 -4.17 5.71
N ILE A 7 6.44 -3.12 5.35
CA ILE A 7 5.78 -2.99 4.05
C ILE A 7 6.63 -2.11 3.15
N VAL A 8 6.86 -2.55 1.92
CA VAL A 8 7.57 -1.80 0.89
C VAL A 8 6.77 -1.75 -0.39
N GLU A 9 7.08 -0.80 -1.27
CA GLU A 9 6.26 -0.56 -2.47
C GLU A 9 6.30 -1.71 -3.50
N SER A 10 7.47 -2.33 -3.72
CA SER A 10 7.67 -3.28 -4.82
C SER A 10 8.24 -4.64 -4.36
N PRO A 11 7.90 -5.74 -5.07
CA PRO A 11 8.42 -7.08 -4.74
C PRO A 11 9.95 -7.17 -4.79
N ALA A 12 10.59 -6.43 -5.69
CA ALA A 12 12.05 -6.39 -5.80
C ALA A 12 12.72 -5.79 -4.55
N LYS A 13 12.15 -4.71 -4.00
CA LYS A 13 12.60 -4.13 -2.72
C LYS A 13 12.39 -5.13 -1.59
N ALA A 14 11.24 -5.80 -1.53
CA ALA A 14 10.92 -6.77 -0.47
C ALA A 14 11.95 -7.91 -0.46
N LYS A 15 12.24 -8.50 -1.63
CA LYS A 15 13.25 -9.56 -1.79
C LYS A 15 14.66 -9.11 -1.36
N THR A 16 15.02 -7.86 -1.66
CA THR A 16 16.34 -7.32 -1.34
C THR A 16 16.47 -7.05 0.16
N ILE A 17 15.50 -6.36 0.75
CA ILE A 17 15.52 -5.99 2.17
C ILE A 17 15.40 -7.22 3.08
N ASN A 18 14.60 -8.22 2.69
CA ASN A 18 14.49 -9.46 3.47
C ASN A 18 15.83 -10.20 3.60
N LYS A 19 16.72 -10.10 2.61
CA LYS A 19 18.09 -10.65 2.71
C LYS A 19 18.94 -9.93 3.75
N TYR A 20 18.71 -8.65 3.99
CA TYR A 20 19.46 -7.86 4.96
C TYR A 20 18.92 -8.01 6.39
N LEU A 21 17.60 -8.03 6.56
CA LEU A 21 16.97 -8.05 7.89
C LEU A 21 16.80 -9.45 8.47
N GLY A 22 16.73 -10.47 7.62
CA GLY A 22 16.65 -11.86 8.06
C GLY A 22 15.33 -12.21 8.76
N LYS A 23 15.36 -13.25 9.60
CA LYS A 23 14.16 -13.97 10.08
C LYS A 23 13.31 -13.21 11.10
N ASP A 24 13.81 -12.11 11.64
CA ASP A 24 13.07 -11.30 12.61
C ASP A 24 12.01 -10.41 11.94
N PHE A 25 12.11 -10.22 10.62
CA PHE A 25 11.19 -9.41 9.83
C PHE A 25 10.38 -10.24 8.84
N GLN A 26 9.11 -9.88 8.72
CA GLN A 26 8.29 -10.21 7.57
C GLN A 26 8.26 -8.98 6.66
N VAL A 27 8.74 -9.12 5.43
CA VAL A 27 8.76 -8.02 4.46
C VAL A 27 7.73 -8.29 3.37
N LEU A 28 6.72 -7.44 3.24
CA LEU A 28 5.64 -7.54 2.25
C LEU A 28 5.68 -6.39 1.26
N ALA A 29 5.24 -6.64 0.03
CA ALA A 29 5.10 -5.61 -0.98
C ALA A 29 3.65 -5.09 -1.03
N SER A 30 3.46 -3.77 -1.16
CA SER A 30 2.15 -3.15 -1.38
C SER A 30 1.72 -3.14 -2.84
N TYR A 31 2.64 -3.47 -3.75
CA TYR A 31 2.45 -3.43 -5.21
C TYR A 31 2.04 -2.03 -5.73
N GLY A 32 2.58 -0.98 -5.10
CA GLY A 32 2.27 0.42 -5.40
C GLY A 32 1.21 1.00 -4.47
N HIS A 33 0.36 1.88 -4.99
CA HIS A 33 -0.73 2.52 -4.25
C HIS A 33 -1.79 1.50 -3.84
N VAL A 34 -2.24 1.53 -2.58
CA VAL A 34 -3.29 0.63 -2.06
C VAL A 34 -4.70 1.21 -2.18
N ARG A 35 -4.79 2.52 -2.36
CA ARG A 35 -6.03 3.27 -2.56
C ARG A 35 -5.80 4.35 -3.60
N ASP A 36 -6.86 4.69 -4.31
CA ASP A 36 -6.89 5.82 -5.23
C ASP A 36 -8.15 6.65 -4.99
N LEU A 37 -8.18 7.87 -5.52
CA LEU A 37 -9.39 8.67 -5.56
C LEU A 37 -10.45 7.97 -6.40
N VAL A 38 -11.71 8.13 -6.01
CA VAL A 38 -12.81 7.62 -6.83
C VAL A 38 -12.75 8.25 -8.24
N PRO A 39 -12.80 7.47 -9.32
CA PRO A 39 -12.49 7.96 -10.68
C PRO A 39 -13.60 8.82 -11.32
N LYS A 40 -14.51 9.39 -10.53
CA LYS A 40 -15.71 10.12 -10.96
C LYS A 40 -15.91 11.41 -10.18
N GLU A 41 -16.94 12.18 -10.55
CA GLU A 41 -17.36 13.38 -9.82
C GLU A 41 -17.57 13.08 -8.32
N GLY A 42 -17.10 14.01 -7.48
CA GLY A 42 -17.15 13.88 -6.02
C GLY A 42 -15.92 13.25 -5.37
N ALA A 43 -14.81 13.09 -6.10
CA ALA A 43 -13.53 12.65 -5.54
C ALA A 43 -12.96 13.61 -4.47
N VAL A 44 -13.27 14.89 -4.60
CA VAL A 44 -12.91 15.94 -3.64
C VAL A 44 -14.18 16.71 -3.31
N ASP A 45 -14.40 16.95 -2.02
CA ASP A 45 -15.54 17.68 -1.47
C ASP A 45 -15.08 19.09 -1.04
N PRO A 46 -15.20 20.14 -1.88
CA PRO A 46 -14.63 21.46 -1.59
C PRO A 46 -15.33 22.17 -0.43
N ASP A 47 -16.61 21.87 -0.22
CA ASP A 47 -17.43 22.48 0.84
C ASP A 47 -17.13 21.86 2.22
N ASP A 48 -16.57 20.66 2.24
CA ASP A 48 -16.09 19.96 3.43
C ASP A 48 -14.55 19.95 3.49
N GLY A 49 -13.95 21.13 3.38
CA GLY A 49 -12.50 21.32 3.56
C GLY A 49 -11.64 20.54 2.56
N PHE A 50 -12.12 20.36 1.33
CA PHE A 50 -11.48 19.54 0.29
C PHE A 50 -11.32 18.08 0.69
N ARG A 51 -12.26 17.51 1.46
CA ARG A 51 -12.21 16.11 1.88
C ARG A 51 -12.14 15.19 0.66
N MET A 52 -11.10 14.36 0.63
CA MET A 52 -10.85 13.40 -0.46
C MET A 52 -11.55 12.07 -0.20
N ARG A 53 -12.20 11.51 -1.23
CA ARG A 53 -12.84 10.19 -1.18
C ARG A 53 -11.96 9.17 -1.89
N TYR A 54 -11.47 8.19 -1.11
CA TYR A 54 -10.59 7.14 -1.58
C TYR A 54 -11.28 5.78 -1.60
N GLU A 55 -10.98 4.98 -2.61
CA GLU A 55 -11.40 3.57 -2.74
C GLU A 55 -10.17 2.66 -2.83
N LEU A 56 -10.34 1.38 -2.47
CA LEU A 56 -9.31 0.37 -2.65
C LEU A 56 -9.12 0.11 -4.15
N ILE A 57 -7.87 -0.13 -4.55
CA ILE A 57 -7.57 -0.49 -5.94
C ILE A 57 -7.77 -2.00 -6.11
N ASP A 58 -8.79 -2.41 -6.86
CA ASP A 58 -9.13 -3.83 -7.13
C ASP A 58 -7.94 -4.67 -7.60
N LYS A 59 -6.98 -4.04 -8.29
CA LYS A 59 -5.78 -4.70 -8.83
C LYS A 59 -4.87 -5.28 -7.74
N ASN A 60 -4.92 -4.76 -6.51
CA ASN A 60 -4.04 -5.16 -5.43
C ASN A 60 -4.63 -6.23 -4.50
N GLU A 61 -5.91 -6.61 -4.66
CA GLU A 61 -6.52 -7.68 -3.84
C GLU A 61 -5.99 -9.09 -4.19
N LYS A 62 -5.34 -9.25 -5.36
CA LYS A 62 -4.91 -10.55 -5.87
C LYS A 62 -3.53 -11.04 -5.35
N HIS A 63 -2.87 -10.29 -4.47
CA HIS A 63 -1.51 -10.60 -3.98
C HIS A 63 -1.38 -10.54 -2.46
#